data_AF-A0A0P0X7C1-F1
#
_entry.id   AF-A0A0P0X7C1-F1
#
_cell.length_a   1.000
_cell.length_b   1.000
_cell.length_c   1.000
_cell.angle_alpha   90.00
_cell.angle_beta   90.00
_cell.angle_gamma   90.00
#
_symmetry.space_group_name_H-M   'P 1'
#
loop_
_entity.id
_entity.type
_entity.pdbx_description
1 polymer ?
#
loop_
_entity_poly.entity_id
_entity_poly.type
_entity_poly.pdbx_seq_one_letter_code
_entity_poly.pdbx_strand_id
1 'polypeptide(L)'
;MQEDVLLVSAWVNVSMDAIQGADQSRSAYWNRICDFFHANKYFSSDRSQNSLMHRWSTIQECLNTFAGCVSRIENRPQSGANAEDKVKINLFYMLLLEDEKNRTFQFMHCYKYLKDQPKWIDW
;
A
#
# COMPACT_ATOMS: atom_id res chain seq x y z
N MET A 1 -0.37 5.19 11.44
CA MET A 1 -1.52 5.32 10.53
C MET A 1 -1.43 6.59 9.69
N GLN A 2 -1.68 7.80 10.22
CA GLN A 2 -1.59 9.05 9.42
C GLN A 2 -0.24 9.19 8.73
N GLU A 3 0.83 8.82 9.43
CA GLU A 3 2.18 8.77 8.89
C GLU A 3 2.36 7.78 7.73
N ASP A 4 1.77 6.59 7.85
CA ASP A 4 1.85 5.54 6.83
C ASP A 4 1.08 5.94 5.57
N VAL A 5 -0.12 6.50 5.73
CA VAL A 5 -0.92 7.04 4.62
C VAL A 5 -0.16 8.14 3.90
N LEU A 6 0.47 9.05 4.64
CA LEU A 6 1.24 10.12 4.03
C LEU A 6 2.47 9.59 3.29
N LEU A 7 3.18 8.60 3.84
CA LEU A 7 4.31 7.97 3.18
C LEU A 7 3.89 7.25 1.89
N VAL A 8 2.76 6.54 1.92
CA VAL A 8 2.17 5.91 0.74
C VAL A 8 1.79 6.97 -0.31
N SER A 9 1.12 8.04 0.10
CA SER A 9 0.77 9.17 -0.77
C SER A 9 2.01 9.81 -1.39
N ALA A 10 3.06 10.05 -0.59
CA ALA A 10 4.33 10.58 -1.08
C ALA A 10 4.97 9.67 -2.13
N TRP A 11 5.00 8.37 -1.88
CA TRP A 11 5.50 7.40 -2.85
C TRP A 11 4.68 7.41 -4.15
N VAL A 12 3.34 7.43 -4.07
CA VAL A 12 2.45 7.47 -5.24
C VAL A 12 2.69 8.76 -6.05
N ASN A 13 2.69 9.92 -5.40
CA ASN A 13 2.88 11.21 -6.07
C ASN A 13 4.23 11.28 -6.80
N VAL A 14 5.32 10.88 -6.15
CA VAL A 14 6.65 10.89 -6.77
C VAL A 14 6.77 9.81 -7.85
N SER A 15 6.16 8.65 -7.65
CA SER A 15 6.11 7.57 -8.64
C SER A 15 5.36 7.92 -9.93
N MET A 16 4.32 8.73 -9.82
CA MET A 16 3.47 9.14 -10.95
C MET A 16 4.04 10.35 -11.69
N ASP A 17 4.99 11.06 -11.09
CA ASP A 17 5.67 12.16 -11.74
C ASP A 17 6.66 11.64 -12.80
N ALA A 18 6.17 11.60 -14.04
CA ALA A 18 6.90 11.15 -15.22
C ALA A 18 8.18 11.94 -15.50
N ILE A 19 8.32 13.16 -14.94
CA ILE A 19 9.31 14.15 -15.38
C ILE A 19 10.76 13.72 -15.10
N GLN A 20 11.01 12.73 -14.23
CA GLN A 20 12.39 12.32 -13.90
C GLN A 20 12.63 10.80 -13.78
N GLY A 21 11.66 9.95 -14.16
CA GLY A 21 11.68 8.54 -13.80
C GLY A 21 12.83 7.68 -14.37
N ALA A 22 13.35 8.01 -15.56
CA ALA A 22 14.28 7.11 -16.27
C ALA A 22 15.70 7.11 -15.66
N ASP A 23 16.24 8.26 -15.28
CA ASP A 23 17.67 8.41 -14.90
C ASP A 23 17.88 8.85 -13.44
N GLN A 24 16.83 8.82 -12.62
CA GLN A 24 16.94 9.26 -11.24
C GLN A 24 17.64 8.20 -10.36
N SER A 25 18.69 8.62 -9.65
CA SER A 25 19.34 7.75 -8.66
C SER A 25 18.36 7.37 -7.55
N ARG A 26 18.51 6.17 -6.97
CA ARG A 26 17.69 5.72 -5.83
C ARG A 26 17.67 6.76 -4.70
N SER A 27 18.81 7.39 -4.41
CA SER A 27 18.91 8.44 -3.38
C SER A 27 18.09 9.66 -3.75
N ALA A 28 18.18 10.16 -4.99
CA ALA A 28 17.39 11.29 -5.43
C ALA A 28 15.87 10.98 -5.38
N TYR A 29 15.47 9.77 -5.80
CA TYR A 29 14.07 9.34 -5.76
C TYR A 29 13.51 9.37 -4.34
N TRP A 30 14.25 8.81 -3.39
CA TRP A 30 13.86 8.81 -1.99
C TRP A 30 13.95 10.19 -1.33
N ASN A 31 14.84 11.08 -1.79
CA ASN A 31 14.86 12.47 -1.32
C ASN A 31 13.55 13.17 -1.67
N ARG A 32 13.04 13.00 -2.90
CA ARG A 32 11.75 13.60 -3.31
C ARG A 32 10.57 13.07 -2.47
N ILE A 33 10.57 11.77 -2.16
CA ILE A 33 9.55 11.20 -1.26
C ILE A 33 9.66 11.81 0.14
N CYS A 34 10.88 11.95 0.66
CA CYS A 34 11.16 12.55 1.96
C CYS A 34 10.73 14.02 2.02
N ASP A 35 11.03 14.79 0.97
CA ASP A 35 10.65 16.20 0.82
C ASP A 35 9.13 16.33 0.76
N PHE A 36 8.45 15.52 -0.07
CA PHE A 36 7.00 15.50 -0.15
C PHE A 36 6.38 15.15 1.22
N PHE A 37 6.90 14.12 1.89
CA PHE A 37 6.43 13.70 3.20
C PHE A 37 6.55 14.83 4.23
N HIS A 38 7.69 15.50 4.32
CA HIS A 38 7.89 16.59 5.27
C HIS A 38 7.14 17.88 4.92
N ALA A 39 6.92 18.16 3.64
CA ALA A 39 6.14 19.32 3.20
C ALA A 39 4.63 19.14 3.47
N ASN A 40 4.13 17.91 3.52
CA ASN A 40 2.69 17.61 3.63
C ASN A 40 2.29 17.00 4.98
N LYS A 41 3.23 16.84 5.93
CA LYS A 41 2.91 16.34 7.27
C LYS A 41 2.13 17.38 8.07
N TYR A 42 1.04 16.94 8.70
CA TYR A 42 0.24 17.71 9.65
C TYR A 42 0.38 17.15 11.08
N PHE A 43 1.45 16.39 11.32
CA PHE A 43 1.82 15.78 12.59
C PHE A 43 3.34 15.91 12.80
N SER A 44 3.78 15.85 14.06
CA SER A 44 5.21 15.87 14.39
C SER A 44 5.89 14.58 13.94
N SER A 45 6.87 14.69 13.06
CA SER A 45 7.71 13.58 12.60
C SER A 45 9.04 14.12 12.08
N ASP A 46 10.15 13.53 12.53
CA ASP A 46 11.54 13.87 12.21
C ASP A 46 12.26 12.71 11.50
N ARG A 47 11.50 11.77 10.94
CA ARG A 47 12.04 10.60 10.26
C ARG A 47 13.02 10.99 9.15
N SER A 48 14.18 10.38 9.18
CA SER A 48 15.14 10.47 8.09
C SER A 48 14.65 9.71 6.85
N GLN A 49 15.25 10.02 5.70
CA GLN A 49 15.06 9.28 4.45
C GLN A 49 15.19 7.75 4.64
N ASN A 50 16.21 7.30 5.36
CA ASN A 50 16.41 5.88 5.66
C ASN A 50 15.26 5.30 6.50
N SER A 51 14.80 6.04 7.52
CA SER A 51 13.67 5.63 8.35
C SER A 51 12.39 5.47 7.53
N LEU A 52 12.11 6.41 6.61
CA LEU A 52 10.97 6.33 5.70
C LEU A 52 11.11 5.18 4.71
N MET A 53 12.30 4.94 4.16
CA MET A 53 12.55 3.83 3.24
C MET A 53 12.34 2.47 3.91
N HIS A 54 12.84 2.29 5.14
CA HIS A 54 12.59 1.07 5.92
C HIS A 54 11.10 0.89 6.21
N ARG A 55 10.41 1.96 6.62
CA ARG A 55 8.97 1.92 6.90
C ARG A 55 8.16 1.56 5.65
N TRP A 56 8.51 2.13 4.49
CA TRP A 56 7.89 1.80 3.22
C TRP A 56 8.11 0.34 2.84
N SER A 57 9.32 -0.20 3.02
CA SER A 57 9.61 -1.61 2.70
C SER A 57 8.64 -2.56 3.42
N THR A 58 8.40 -2.33 4.71
CA THR A 58 7.42 -3.10 5.49
C THR A 58 6.00 -2.93 4.97
N ILE A 59 5.59 -1.69 4.68
CA ILE A 59 4.26 -1.41 4.13
C ILE A 59 4.08 -2.13 2.78
N GLN A 60 5.05 -2.01 1.88
CA GLN A 60 5.01 -2.58 0.54
C GLN A 60 4.95 -4.11 0.56
N GLU A 61 5.71 -4.78 1.44
CA GLU A 61 5.65 -6.23 1.59
C GLU A 61 4.26 -6.71 2.02
N CYS A 62 3.64 -6.02 2.98
CA CYS A 62 2.27 -6.31 3.40
C CYS A 62 1.27 -6.06 2.26
N LEU A 63 1.38 -4.93 1.56
CA LEU A 63 0.50 -4.59 0.43
C LEU A 63 0.59 -5.62 -0.70
N ASN A 64 1.79 -6.07 -1.05
CA ASN A 64 1.99 -7.10 -2.06
C ASN A 64 1.35 -8.43 -1.65
N THR A 65 1.43 -8.77 -0.36
CA THR A 65 0.77 -9.96 0.18
C THR A 65 -0.76 -9.84 0.05
N PHE A 66 -1.34 -8.67 0.39
CA PHE A 66 -2.77 -8.43 0.22
C PHE A 66 -3.21 -8.51 -1.23
N ALA A 67 -2.48 -7.84 -2.12
CA ALA A 67 -2.75 -7.87 -3.56
C ALA A 67 -2.72 -9.30 -4.09
N GLY A 68 -1.72 -10.09 -3.70
CA GLY A 68 -1.61 -11.50 -4.07
C GLY A 68 -2.78 -12.35 -3.52
N CYS A 69 -3.24 -12.10 -2.30
CA CYS A 69 -4.41 -12.76 -1.74
C CYS A 69 -5.69 -12.41 -2.52
N VAL A 70 -5.92 -11.12 -2.79
CA VAL A 70 -7.07 -10.63 -3.57
C VAL A 70 -7.05 -11.23 -4.98
N SER A 71 -5.92 -11.14 -5.68
CA SER A 71 -5.76 -11.69 -7.03
C SER A 71 -5.99 -13.20 -7.08
N ARG A 72 -5.50 -13.97 -6.11
CA ARG A 72 -5.77 -15.43 -6.02
C ARG A 72 -7.25 -15.74 -5.80
N ILE A 73 -7.96 -14.89 -5.09
CA ILE A 73 -9.39 -15.01 -4.83
C ILE A 73 -10.19 -14.69 -6.09
N GLU A 74 -9.86 -13.58 -6.75
CA GLU A 74 -10.56 -13.11 -7.96
C GLU A 74 -10.32 -14.02 -9.16
N ASN A 75 -9.11 -14.53 -9.33
CA ASN A 75 -8.75 -15.42 -10.43
C ASN A 75 -9.12 -16.89 -10.20
N ARG A 76 -9.73 -17.24 -9.07
CA ARG A 76 -10.04 -18.64 -8.76
C ARG A 76 -11.23 -19.13 -9.61
N PRO A 77 -11.13 -20.30 -10.27
CA PRO A 77 -12.24 -20.87 -11.01
C PRO A 77 -13.44 -21.13 -10.09
N GLN A 78 -14.58 -20.49 -10.37
CA GLN A 78 -15.79 -20.68 -9.58
C GLN A 78 -16.35 -22.10 -9.70
N SER A 79 -16.06 -22.81 -10.80
CA SER A 79 -16.52 -24.17 -11.08
C SER A 79 -15.98 -25.22 -10.10
N GLY A 80 -14.85 -24.94 -9.43
CA GLY A 80 -14.23 -25.83 -8.44
C GLY A 80 -14.23 -25.29 -7.01
N ALA A 81 -14.79 -24.10 -6.77
CA ALA A 81 -14.82 -23.53 -5.43
C ALA A 81 -15.82 -24.30 -4.56
N ASN A 82 -15.33 -25.02 -3.57
CA ASN A 82 -16.18 -25.68 -2.60
C ASN A 82 -16.78 -24.63 -1.62
N ALA A 83 -17.70 -25.07 -0.76
CA ALA A 83 -18.32 -24.17 0.22
C ALA A 83 -17.28 -23.53 1.17
N GLU A 84 -16.21 -24.27 1.52
CA GLU A 84 -15.13 -23.79 2.39
C GLU A 84 -14.34 -22.65 1.76
N ASP A 85 -14.10 -22.71 0.46
CA ASP A 85 -13.40 -21.68 -0.30
C ASP A 85 -14.18 -20.36 -0.32
N LYS A 86 -15.49 -20.44 -0.56
CA LYS A 86 -16.38 -19.28 -0.51
C LYS A 86 -16.41 -18.67 0.90
N VAL A 87 -16.39 -19.49 1.95
CA VAL A 87 -16.29 -19.02 3.34
C VAL A 87 -14.95 -18.33 3.59
N LYS A 88 -13.82 -18.88 3.13
CA LYS A 88 -12.50 -18.23 3.27
C LYS A 88 -12.42 -16.90 2.55
N ILE A 89 -13.00 -16.81 1.35
CA ILE A 89 -13.08 -15.58 0.56
C ILE A 89 -13.94 -14.54 1.29
N ASN A 90 -15.15 -14.93 1.71
CA ASN A 90 -16.03 -14.04 2.45
C ASN A 90 -15.41 -13.60 3.77
N LEU A 91 -14.77 -14.51 4.51
CA LEU A 91 -14.07 -14.18 5.75
C LEU A 91 -12.92 -13.21 5.48
N PHE A 92 -12.14 -13.40 4.41
CA PHE A 92 -11.11 -12.44 4.02
C PHE A 92 -11.73 -11.07 3.75
N TYR A 93 -12.75 -10.97 2.89
CA TYR A 93 -13.43 -9.70 2.62
C TYR A 93 -14.07 -9.09 3.88
N MET A 94 -14.69 -9.89 4.75
CA MET A 94 -15.22 -9.43 6.04
C MET A 94 -14.11 -8.89 6.93
N LEU A 95 -12.97 -9.59 7.03
CA LEU A 95 -11.79 -9.08 7.73
C LEU A 95 -11.24 -7.80 7.10
N LEU A 96 -11.31 -7.63 5.77
CA LEU A 96 -10.90 -6.40 5.10
C LEU A 96 -11.88 -5.22 5.37
N LEU A 97 -13.18 -5.52 5.45
CA LEU A 97 -14.26 -4.54 5.62
C LEU A 97 -14.47 -4.16 7.10
N GLU A 98 -14.58 -5.15 7.99
CA GLU A 98 -14.88 -5.00 9.41
C GLU A 98 -13.67 -4.68 10.28
N ASP A 99 -12.44 -4.78 9.75
CA ASP A 99 -11.25 -4.35 10.48
C ASP A 99 -11.09 -2.82 10.48
N GLU A 100 -12.15 -2.12 10.89
CA GLU A 100 -12.15 -0.67 11.14
C GLU A 100 -11.03 -0.28 12.12
N LYS A 101 -10.74 -1.17 13.08
CA LYS A 101 -9.69 -1.00 14.08
C LYS A 101 -8.30 -1.41 13.59
N ASN A 102 -8.14 -1.87 12.34
CA ASN A 102 -6.87 -2.32 11.75
C ASN A 102 -6.11 -3.35 12.63
N ARG A 103 -6.83 -4.19 13.38
CA ARG A 103 -6.31 -5.18 14.33
C ARG A 103 -5.77 -6.43 13.65
N THR A 104 -6.42 -6.91 12.59
CA THR A 104 -5.95 -8.13 11.89
C THR A 104 -4.89 -7.79 10.87
N PHE A 105 -4.95 -6.57 10.30
CA PHE A 105 -4.06 -6.16 9.24
C PHE A 105 -3.63 -4.69 9.40
N GLN A 106 -2.42 -4.51 9.94
CA GLN A 106 -1.89 -3.21 10.34
C GLN A 106 -1.87 -2.15 9.23
N PHE A 107 -1.80 -2.56 7.95
CA PHE A 107 -1.67 -1.65 6.80
C PHE A 107 -2.91 -1.59 5.90
N MET A 108 -4.07 -2.02 6.38
CA MET A 108 -5.31 -2.00 5.56
C MET A 108 -5.70 -0.61 5.09
N HIS A 109 -5.51 0.40 5.92
CA HIS A 109 -5.70 1.79 5.53
C HIS A 109 -4.80 2.23 4.36
N CYS A 110 -3.58 1.68 4.24
CA CYS A 110 -2.69 1.91 3.11
C CYS A 110 -3.22 1.23 1.85
N TYR A 111 -3.69 -0.03 1.97
CA TYR A 111 -4.28 -0.78 0.86
C TYR A 111 -5.55 -0.10 0.32
N LYS A 112 -6.44 0.34 1.22
CA LYS A 112 -7.68 1.06 0.86
C LYS A 112 -7.39 2.36 0.10
N TYR A 113 -6.32 3.07 0.45
CA TYR A 113 -5.89 4.26 -0.30
C TYR A 113 -5.29 3.91 -1.67
N LEU A 114 -4.49 2.84 -1.74
CA LEU A 114 -3.75 2.46 -2.96
C LEU A 114 -4.61 1.81 -4.04
N LYS A 115 -5.58 0.98 -3.68
CA LYS A 115 -6.43 0.26 -4.66
C LYS A 115 -7.18 1.21 -5.60
N ASP A 116 -7.40 2.46 -5.18
CA ASP A 116 -8.10 3.49 -5.94
C ASP A 116 -7.11 4.39 -6.73
N GLN A 117 -5.80 4.13 -6.68
CA GLN A 117 -4.79 4.90 -7.41
C GLN A 117 -4.57 4.32 -8.82
N PRO A 118 -4.41 5.16 -9.86
CA PRO A 118 -4.24 4.70 -11.25
C PRO A 118 -3.12 3.69 -11.44
N LYS A 119 -2.00 3.86 -10.71
CA LYS A 119 -0.82 2.97 -10.78
C LYS A 119 -1.10 1.53 -10.36
N TRP A 120 -2.17 1.30 -9.61
CA TRP A 120 -2.56 -0.01 -9.07
C TRP A 120 -3.65 -0.71 -9.90
N ILE A 121 -4.24 -0.05 -10.90
CA ILE A 121 -5.22 -0.69 -11.79
C ILE A 121 -4.54 -1.72 -12.70
N ASP A 122 -3.23 -1.57 -12.94
CA ASP A 122 -2.44 -2.43 -13.84
C ASP A 122 -1.62 -3.53 -13.14
N TRP A 123 -1.85 -3.80 -11.84
CA TRP A 123 -1.10 -4.81 -11.06
C TRP A 123 -1.81 -6.17 -10.97
#